data_AF-A0A959QC61-F1
#
_entry.id   AF-A0A959QC61-F1
#
_cell.length_a   1.000
_cell.length_b   1.000
_cell.length_c   1.000
_cell.angle_alpha   90.00
_cell.angle_beta   90.00
_cell.angle_gamma   90.00
#
_symmetry.space_group_name_H-M   'P 1'
#
loop_
_entity.id
_entity.type
_entity.pdbx_description
1 polymer ?
#
loop_
_entity_poly.entity_id
_entity_poly.type
_entity_poly.pdbx_seq_one_letter_code
_entity_poly.pdbx_strand_id
1 'polypeptide(L)' 'MILKRNFQPAKILSYVWRELLYSSALAALVVSLYLVFGWEVLQVPFTPIGILGSALAIFVAFRNNSSYGRWWEARTIWG' A
#
# COMPACT_ATOMS: atom_id res chain seq x y z
N MET A 1 2.24 22.57 7.70
CA MET A 1 1.28 22.27 6.61
C MET A 1 2.08 21.70 5.44
N ILE A 2 1.74 20.51 4.89
CA ILE A 2 2.34 20.08 3.61
C ILE A 2 1.80 21.06 2.56
N LEU A 3 2.55 22.15 2.34
CA LEU A 3 2.16 23.34 1.57
C LEU A 3 2.41 23.18 0.06
N LYS A 4 2.70 21.97 -0.43
CA LYS A 4 2.89 21.78 -1.86
C LYS A 4 1.55 21.56 -2.55
N ARG A 5 1.03 22.65 -3.13
CA ARG A 5 -0.12 22.66 -4.04
C ARG A 5 0.08 21.77 -5.29
N ASN A 6 1.33 21.47 -5.66
CA ASN A 6 1.67 20.56 -6.75
C ASN A 6 1.93 19.14 -6.22
N PHE A 7 0.91 18.27 -6.36
CA PHE A 7 1.06 16.83 -6.23
C PHE A 7 1.88 16.31 -7.43
N GLN A 8 3.09 15.80 -7.17
CA GLN A 8 3.98 15.25 -8.19
C GLN A 8 3.97 13.71 -8.08
N PRO A 9 3.11 13.00 -8.85
CA PRO A 9 2.98 11.54 -8.74
C PRO A 9 4.30 10.79 -9.02
N ALA A 10 5.16 11.34 -9.88
CA ALA A 10 6.48 10.78 -10.18
C ALA A 10 7.37 10.64 -8.94
N LYS A 11 7.25 11.53 -7.95
CA LYS A 11 8.04 11.42 -6.71
C LYS A 11 7.54 10.29 -5.83
N ILE A 12 6.22 10.11 -5.71
CA ILE A 12 5.65 8.99 -4.95
C ILE A 12 6.05 7.67 -5.61
N LEU A 13 6.04 7.62 -6.93
CA LEU A 13 6.48 6.44 -7.68
C LEU A 13 7.93 6.07 -7.33
N SER A 14 8.83 7.04 -7.19
CA SER A 14 10.22 6.77 -6.77
C SER A 14 10.35 6.14 -5.37
N TYR A 15 9.33 6.25 -4.51
CA TYR A 15 9.30 5.62 -3.19
C TYR A 15 8.69 4.22 -3.19
N VAL A 16 7.78 3.90 -4.13
CA VAL A 16 6.97 2.67 -4.10
C VAL A 16 7.25 1.75 -5.31
N TRP A 17 8.13 2.15 -6.24
CA TRP A 17 8.34 1.42 -7.49
C TRP A 17 8.82 -0.02 -7.29
N ARG A 18 9.60 -0.29 -6.23
CA ARG A 18 10.09 -1.65 -5.96
C ARG A 18 8.93 -2.56 -5.58
N GLU A 19 8.12 -2.11 -4.64
CA GLU A 19 6.93 -2.77 -4.11
C GLU A 19 5.89 -2.97 -5.22
N LEU A 20 5.71 -1.96 -6.07
CA LEU A 20 4.84 -2.04 -7.24
C LEU A 20 5.33 -3.08 -8.25
N LEU A 21 6.64 -3.10 -8.53
CA LEU A 21 7.24 -4.06 -9.46
C LEU A 21 7.15 -5.48 -8.92
N TYR A 22 7.47 -5.71 -7.64
CA TYR A 22 7.35 -7.03 -7.01
C TYR A 22 5.90 -7.54 -7.00
N SER A 23 4.94 -6.72 -6.59
CA SER A 23 3.52 -7.10 -6.57
C SER A 23 2.96 -7.35 -7.96
N SER A 24 3.32 -6.51 -8.95
CA SER A 24 2.87 -6.68 -10.34
C SER A 24 3.50 -7.92 -10.98
N ALA A 25 4.79 -8.18 -10.75
CA ALA A 25 5.47 -9.36 -11.28
C ALA A 25 4.88 -10.65 -10.68
N LEU A 26 4.62 -10.66 -9.38
CA LEU A 26 3.99 -11.79 -8.71
C LEU A 26 2.56 -12.03 -9.23
N ALA A 27 1.77 -10.97 -9.41
CA ALA A 27 0.44 -11.08 -10.00
C ALA A 27 0.49 -11.65 -11.44
N ALA A 28 1.40 -11.15 -12.28
CA ALA A 28 1.59 -11.64 -13.64
C ALA A 28 2.04 -13.12 -13.67
N LEU A 29 2.91 -13.52 -12.74
CA LEU A 29 3.34 -14.91 -12.59
C LEU A 29 2.17 -15.82 -12.20
N VAL A 30 1.38 -15.44 -11.19
CA VAL A 30 0.21 -16.24 -10.76
C VAL A 30 -0.83 -16.34 -11.87
N VAL A 31 -1.13 -15.24 -12.55
CA VAL A 31 -2.10 -15.23 -13.66
C VAL A 31 -1.62 -16.07 -14.84
N SER A 32 -0.32 -16.02 -15.17
CA SER A 32 0.22 -16.85 -16.25
C SER A 32 0.22 -18.33 -15.90
N LEU A 33 0.55 -18.72 -14.66
CA LEU A 33 0.43 -20.10 -14.18
C LEU A 33 -1.01 -20.62 -14.23
N TYR A 34 -1.99 -19.76 -13.91
CA TYR A 34 -3.39 -20.13 -13.96
C TYR A 34 -3.91 -20.25 -15.40
N LEU A 35 -3.71 -19.24 -16.25
CA LEU A 35 -4.29 -19.18 -17.60
C LEU A 35 -3.54 -20.00 -18.64
N VAL A 36 -2.21 -20.08 -18.55
CA VAL A 36 -1.37 -20.74 -19.58
C VAL A 36 -1.10 -22.20 -19.22
N PHE A 37 -0.83 -22.49 -17.95
CA PHE A 37 -0.45 -23.82 -17.49
C PHE A 37 -1.63 -24.62 -16.88
N GLY A 38 -2.82 -24.00 -16.78
CA GLY A 38 -4.03 -24.68 -16.30
C GLY A 38 -3.96 -25.12 -14.84
N TRP A 39 -3.12 -24.47 -14.03
CA TRP A 39 -2.99 -24.82 -12.61
C TRP A 39 -4.15 -24.25 -11.79
N GLU A 40 -5.27 -24.98 -11.79
CA GLU A 40 -6.50 -24.61 -11.06
C GLU A 40 -6.35 -24.67 -9.53
N VAL A 41 -5.31 -25.35 -9.03
CA VAL A 41 -5.02 -25.49 -7.58
C VAL A 41 -4.57 -24.17 -6.92
N LEU A 42 -4.30 -23.10 -7.70
CA LEU A 42 -3.90 -21.79 -7.15
C LEU A 42 -5.06 -20.93 -6.61
N GLN A 43 -6.26 -21.48 -6.49
CA GLN A 43 -7.41 -20.75 -5.95
C GLN A 43 -7.31 -20.60 -4.43
N VAL A 44 -7.07 -19.38 -3.96
CA VAL A 44 -7.05 -19.02 -2.54
C VAL A 44 -8.38 -18.34 -2.19
N PRO A 45 -9.05 -18.69 -1.07
CA PRO A 45 -10.27 -18.02 -0.66
C PRO A 45 -10.03 -16.53 -0.39
N PHE A 46 -10.89 -15.69 -0.94
CA PHE A 46 -10.79 -14.22 -0.78
C PHE A 46 -11.09 -13.76 0.66
N THR A 47 -11.94 -14.48 1.39
CA THR A 47 -12.40 -14.12 2.74
C THR A 47 -11.27 -13.77 3.72
N PRO A 48 -10.27 -14.64 3.96
CA PRO A 48 -9.16 -14.30 4.87
C PRO A 48 -8.33 -13.11 4.38
N ILE A 49 -8.15 -12.96 3.07
CA ILE A 49 -7.39 -11.85 2.47
C ILE A 49 -8.11 -10.52 2.73
N GLY A 50 -9.42 -10.47 2.51
CA GLY A 50 -10.24 -9.28 2.74
C GLY A 50 -10.24 -8.86 4.21
N ILE A 51 -10.31 -9.83 5.14
CA ILE A 51 -10.25 -9.56 6.59
C ILE A 51 -8.89 -8.98 6.97
N LEU A 52 -7.79 -9.61 6.53
CA LEU A 52 -6.43 -9.13 6.82
C LEU A 52 -6.17 -7.74 6.23
N GLY A 53 -6.61 -7.49 4.98
CA GLY A 53 -6.48 -6.19 4.34
C GLY A 53 -7.25 -5.10 5.08
N SER A 54 -8.46 -5.40 5.55
CA SER A 54 -9.28 -4.47 6.33
C SER A 54 -8.63 -4.14 7.69
N ALA A 55 -8.14 -5.16 8.40
CA ALA A 55 -7.43 -4.96 9.66
C ALA A 55 -6.15 -4.12 9.48
N LEU A 56 -5.38 -4.40 8.41
CA LEU A 56 -4.18 -3.63 8.07
C LEU A 56 -4.51 -2.15 7.77
N ALA A 57 -5.58 -1.88 7.03
CA ALA A 57 -6.00 -0.52 6.71
C ALA A 57 -6.33 0.29 7.98
N ILE A 58 -7.02 -0.33 8.95
CA ILE A 58 -7.33 0.28 10.25
C ILE A 58 -6.04 0.60 11.02
N PHE A 59 -5.08 -0.33 11.08
CA PHE A 59 -3.80 -0.09 11.76
C PHE A 59 -2.99 1.03 11.11
N VAL A 60 -2.95 1.08 9.78
CA VAL A 60 -2.29 2.18 9.05
C VAL A 60 -2.95 3.51 9.37
N ALA A 61 -4.29 3.57 9.44
CA ALA A 61 -5.01 4.79 9.79
C ALA A 61 -4.64 5.29 11.19
N PHE A 62 -4.64 4.42 12.21
CA PHE A 62 -4.21 4.78 13.56
C PHE A 62 -2.75 5.25 13.60
N ARG A 63 -1.85 4.53 12.91
CA ARG A 63 -0.42 4.88 12.84
C ARG A 63 -0.20 6.25 12.18
N ASN A 64 -0.92 6.51 11.08
CA ASN A 64 -0.84 7.78 10.36
C ASN A 64 -1.38 8.93 11.21
N ASN A 65 -2.49 8.72 11.92
CA ASN A 65 -3.06 9.73 12.81
C ASN A 65 -2.09 10.09 13.95
N SER A 66 -1.47 9.09 14.60
CA SER A 66 -0.46 9.32 15.63
C SER A 66 0.79 10.05 15.09
N SER A 67 1.29 9.62 13.93
CA SER A 67 2.47 10.26 13.30
C SER A 67 2.19 11.70 12.89
N TYR A 68 0.99 11.95 12.35
CA TYR A 68 0.52 13.30 12.02
C TYR A 68 0.39 14.18 13.26
N GLY A 69 -0.18 13.65 14.35
CA GLY A 69 -0.29 14.34 15.63
C GLY A 69 1.07 14.81 16.16
N ARG A 70 2.07 13.93 16.16
CA ARG A 70 3.45 14.28 16.58
C ARG A 70 4.09 15.35 15.70
N TRP A 71 3.89 15.25 14.38
CA TRP A 71 4.39 16.26 13.46
C TRP A 71 3.71 17.61 13.67
N TRP A 72 2.40 17.61 13.97
CA TRP A 72 1.65 18.83 14.26
C TRP A 72 2.05 19.46 15.59
N GLU A 73 2.21 18.67 16.64
CA GLU A 73 2.71 19.13 17.94
C GLU A 73 4.06 19.82 17.80
N ALA A 74 5.01 19.20 17.08
CA ALA A 74 6.28 19.83 16.76
C ALA A 74 6.06 21.16 16.02
N ARG A 75 5.21 21.20 14.99
CA ARG A 75 4.90 22.44 14.25
C ARG A 75 4.38 23.55 15.17
N THR A 76 3.48 23.24 16.10
CA THR A 76 2.90 24.21 17.06
C THR A 76 3.94 24.76 18.03
N ILE A 77 4.87 23.93 18.50
CA ILE A 77 5.99 24.37 19.35
C ILE A 77 6.90 25.36 18.61
N TRP A 78 7.13 25.14 17.31
CA TRP A 78 7.96 26.01 16.47
C TRP A 78 7.21 27.22 15.86
N GLY A 79 5.89 27.38 16.09
CA GLY A 79 5.07 28.51 15.63
C GLY A 79 4.64 28.44 14.18
#